data_AF-A0AAN5CSI5-F1
#
_entry.id   AF-A0AAN5CSI5-F1
#
_cell.length_a   1.000
_cell.length_b   1.000
_cell.length_c   1.000
_cell.angle_alpha   90.00
_cell.angle_beta   90.00
_cell.angle_gamma   90.00
#
_symmetry.space_group_name_H-M   'P 1'
#
loop_
_entity.id
_entity.type
_entity.pdbx_description
1 polymer ?
#
loop_
_entity_poly.entity_id
_entity_poly.type
_entity_poly.pdbx_seq_one_letter_code
_entity_poly.pdbx_strand_id
1 'polypeptide(L)'
;NDNQIPEYLGHCMGRRLKKAIIFYHSDVFEDRDTNKLLKGIAFDQFKAVADPLTDRVVDHILETIQDHSVLELTIVPGRNLTTDPAEVLLKLSASIRSLCICQQQSLSNNIDNDPRSLFDAAHIDWALIIPEMMSKKMDKLFLRHCSNHGTLTLSNAHALRKSLPALNKKVWFATE
;
A
#
# COMPACT_ATOMS: atom_id res chain seq x y z
N ASN A 1 18.95 27.52 -10.65
CA ASN A 1 19.69 26.41 -10.03
C ASN A 1 18.63 25.56 -9.34
N ASP A 2 18.09 24.58 -10.05
CA ASP A 2 16.75 24.03 -9.77
C ASP A 2 16.68 23.23 -8.46
N ASN A 3 17.84 22.84 -7.92
CA ASN A 3 17.98 22.21 -6.62
C ASN A 3 17.56 23.10 -5.42
N GLN A 4 17.38 24.41 -5.58
CA GLN A 4 16.97 25.31 -4.48
C GLN A 4 15.46 25.31 -4.22
N ILE A 5 14.64 24.90 -5.20
CA ILE A 5 13.18 24.96 -5.09
C ILE A 5 12.64 23.97 -4.03
N PRO A 6 13.07 22.69 -3.99
CA PRO A 6 12.61 21.76 -2.96
C PRO A 6 12.98 22.19 -1.54
N GLU A 7 14.19 22.74 -1.35
CA GLU A 7 14.65 23.21 -0.04
C GLU A 7 13.83 24.40 0.46
N TYR A 8 13.53 25.36 -0.42
CA TYR A 8 12.70 26.51 -0.10
C TYR A 8 11.26 26.09 0.27
N LEU A 9 10.66 25.21 -0.53
CA LEU A 9 9.32 24.67 -0.26
C LEU A 9 9.27 23.88 1.05
N GLY A 10 10.30 23.06 1.32
CA GLY A 10 10.45 22.34 2.58
C GLY A 10 10.48 23.28 3.79
N HIS A 11 11.15 24.43 3.68
CA HIS A 11 11.14 25.45 4.72
C HIS A 11 9.76 26.09 4.91
N CYS A 12 9.00 26.32 3.84
CA CYS A 12 7.66 26.90 3.92
C CYS A 12 6.61 25.95 4.53
N MET A 13 6.75 24.64 4.34
CA MET A 13 5.80 23.63 4.80
C MET A 13 5.87 23.35 6.31
N GLY A 14 6.93 23.81 6.98
CA GLY A 14 7.17 23.53 8.40
C GLY A 14 7.58 22.07 8.67
N ARG A 15 7.70 21.71 9.96
CA ARG A 15 8.29 20.41 10.37
C ARG A 15 7.29 19.29 10.69
N ARG A 16 5.99 19.55 10.54
CA ARG A 16 4.94 18.61 11.00
C ARG A 16 3.89 18.44 9.92
N LEU A 17 4.10 17.48 9.03
CA LEU A 17 3.07 16.99 8.15
C LEU A 17 2.38 15.82 8.83
N LYS A 18 1.05 15.79 8.81
CA LYS A 18 0.32 14.59 9.21
C LYS A 18 0.31 13.55 8.09
N LYS A 19 0.20 14.01 6.85
CA LYS A 19 0.00 13.15 5.71
C LYS A 19 0.81 13.59 4.50
N ALA A 20 1.54 12.63 3.92
CA ALA A 20 2.16 12.78 2.61
C ALA A 20 1.37 11.98 1.57
N ILE A 21 1.26 12.54 0.36
CA ILE A 21 0.65 11.86 -0.79
C ILE A 21 1.65 11.96 -1.94
N ILE A 22 2.08 10.81 -2.46
CA ILE A 22 2.99 10.74 -3.62
C ILE A 22 2.27 10.00 -4.75
N PHE A 23 2.37 10.60 -5.94
CA PHE A 23 1.84 10.04 -7.18
C PHE A 23 3.01 9.49 -8.00
N TYR A 24 3.01 8.18 -8.21
CA TYR A 24 3.95 7.46 -9.05
C TYR A 24 3.31 7.27 -10.41
N HIS A 25 3.64 8.16 -11.34
CA HIS A 25 3.25 8.09 -12.74
C HIS A 25 4.47 7.70 -13.57
N SER A 26 4.34 6.64 -14.38
CA SER A 26 5.39 6.07 -15.26
C SER A 26 6.56 5.36 -14.55
N ASP A 27 7.22 4.47 -15.30
CA ASP A 27 8.42 3.74 -14.84
C ASP A 27 9.66 4.65 -14.68
N VAL A 28 9.57 5.91 -15.12
CA VAL A 28 10.66 6.89 -15.12
C VAL A 28 10.59 7.79 -13.88
N PHE A 29 10.15 7.27 -12.73
CA PHE A 29 10.15 8.03 -11.49
C PHE A 29 11.58 8.54 -11.19
N GLU A 30 11.82 9.83 -11.43
CA GLU A 30 13.03 10.53 -11.02
C GLU A 30 12.86 10.96 -9.57
N ASP A 31 13.12 9.97 -8.72
CA ASP A 31 12.97 9.95 -7.27
C ASP A 31 13.62 11.13 -6.51
N ARG A 32 14.62 11.77 -7.13
CA ARG A 32 15.55 12.63 -6.41
C ARG A 32 14.93 13.87 -5.79
N ASP A 33 13.85 14.43 -6.35
CA ASP A 33 13.34 15.72 -5.89
C ASP A 33 12.26 15.59 -4.82
N THR A 34 11.49 14.50 -4.82
CA THR A 34 10.47 14.24 -3.80
C THR A 34 11.11 13.91 -2.44
N ASN A 35 12.14 13.07 -2.44
CA ASN A 35 12.87 12.72 -1.22
C ASN A 35 13.64 13.90 -0.64
N LYS A 36 14.21 14.79 -1.48
CA LYS A 36 14.82 16.03 -1.00
C LYS A 36 13.79 16.93 -0.31
N LEU A 37 12.60 17.08 -0.88
CA LEU A 37 11.55 17.94 -0.34
C LEU A 37 11.06 17.45 1.03
N LEU A 38 10.92 16.13 1.19
CA LEU A 38 10.40 15.53 2.42
C LEU A 38 11.48 15.31 3.49
N LYS A 39 12.77 15.40 3.13
CA LYS A 39 13.89 15.11 4.02
C LYS A 39 13.78 15.87 5.35
N GLY A 40 13.81 15.12 6.46
CA GLY A 40 13.72 15.68 7.81
C GLY A 40 12.32 16.12 8.24
N ILE A 41 11.30 15.88 7.42
CA ILE A 41 9.89 16.09 7.77
C ILE A 41 9.30 14.76 8.23
N ALA A 42 8.79 14.71 9.47
CA ALA A 42 8.10 13.52 9.97
C ALA A 42 6.62 13.56 9.55
N PHE A 43 6.08 12.40 9.15
CA PHE A 43 4.65 12.18 8.94
C PHE A 43 4.25 10.75 9.28
N ASP A 44 3.09 10.59 9.92
CA ASP A 44 2.59 9.29 10.36
C ASP A 44 1.74 8.60 9.28
N GLN A 45 1.17 9.36 8.33
CA GLN A 45 0.34 8.84 7.26
C GLN A 45 0.97 9.04 5.88
N PHE A 46 1.04 7.96 5.09
CA PHE A 46 1.52 8.00 3.72
C PHE A 46 0.48 7.41 2.77
N LYS A 47 0.17 8.13 1.69
CA LYS A 47 -0.64 7.61 0.58
C LYS A 47 0.21 7.53 -0.68
N ALA A 48 0.41 6.32 -1.18
CA ALA A 48 1.06 6.04 -2.46
C ALA A 48 -0.01 5.75 -3.51
N VAL A 49 -0.06 6.57 -4.56
CA VAL A 49 -0.89 6.31 -5.75
C VAL A 49 0.04 5.87 -6.85
N ALA A 50 -0.03 4.61 -7.29
CA ALA A 50 0.95 4.01 -8.19
C ALA A 50 0.29 3.39 -9.41
N ASP A 51 0.62 3.88 -10.60
CA ASP A 51 0.12 3.33 -11.86
C ASP A 51 1.23 3.33 -12.95
N PRO A 52 1.92 2.19 -13.17
CA PRO A 52 1.79 0.91 -12.45
C PRO A 52 2.51 0.87 -11.09
N LEU A 53 2.20 -0.12 -10.24
CA LEU A 53 2.97 -0.49 -9.06
C LEU A 53 4.04 -1.51 -9.44
N THR A 54 5.31 -1.11 -9.42
CA THR A 54 6.48 -1.96 -9.74
C THR A 54 7.35 -2.20 -8.51
N ASP A 55 8.27 -3.17 -8.57
CA ASP A 55 9.21 -3.43 -7.46
C ASP A 55 10.01 -2.17 -7.08
N ARG A 56 10.45 -1.39 -8.08
CA ARG A 56 11.15 -0.11 -7.86
C ARG A 56 10.29 0.90 -7.10
N VAL A 57 9.00 0.99 -7.41
CA VAL A 57 8.07 1.87 -6.68
C VAL A 57 7.86 1.35 -5.25
N VAL A 58 7.80 0.03 -5.05
CA VAL A 58 7.69 -0.58 -3.73
C VAL A 58 8.92 -0.29 -2.88
N ASP A 59 10.13 -0.45 -3.43
CA ASP A 59 11.38 -0.14 -2.74
C ASP A 59 11.39 1.31 -2.25
N HIS A 60 11.01 2.24 -3.12
CA HIS A 60 10.89 3.65 -2.76
C HIS A 60 9.82 3.90 -1.67
N ILE A 61 8.67 3.21 -1.73
CA ILE A 61 7.65 3.28 -0.67
C ILE A 61 8.23 2.79 0.67
N LEU A 62 9.00 1.69 0.67
CA LEU A 62 9.63 1.15 1.87
C LEU A 62 10.68 2.09 2.45
N GLU A 63 11.53 2.68 1.61
CA GLU A 63 12.50 3.71 1.99
C GLU A 63 11.79 4.91 2.62
N THR A 64 10.73 5.41 1.98
CA THR A 64 9.90 6.51 2.51
C THR A 64 9.31 6.15 3.88
N ILE A 65 8.80 4.93 4.07
CA ILE A 65 8.25 4.47 5.35
C ILE A 65 9.32 4.50 6.45
N GLN A 66 10.53 4.04 6.12
CA GLN A 66 11.65 3.99 7.05
C GLN A 66 12.15 5.39 7.43
N ASP A 67 12.44 6.22 6.43
CA ASP A 67 13.02 7.56 6.62
C ASP A 67 12.11 8.50 7.39
N HIS A 68 10.79 8.33 7.25
CA HIS A 68 9.79 9.20 7.86
C HIS A 68 9.04 8.56 9.02
N SER A 69 9.37 7.31 9.40
CA SER A 69 8.73 6.56 10.48
C SER A 69 7.20 6.45 10.33
N VAL A 70 6.75 6.21 9.09
CA VAL A 70 5.33 6.11 8.74
C VAL A 70 4.66 4.98 9.52
N LEU A 71 3.47 5.27 10.06
CA LEU A 71 2.68 4.29 10.81
C LEU A 71 1.51 3.74 9.99
N GLU A 72 0.96 4.55 9.09
CA GLU A 72 -0.21 4.21 8.29
C GLU A 72 0.07 4.40 6.80
N LEU A 73 -0.09 3.34 6.01
CA LEU A 73 0.05 3.36 4.56
C LEU A 73 -1.30 3.17 3.88
N THR A 74 -1.58 3.97 2.87
CA THR A 74 -2.62 3.71 1.88
C THR A 74 -1.96 3.49 0.52
N ILE A 75 -2.13 2.32 -0.09
CA ILE A 75 -1.71 2.05 -1.47
C ILE A 75 -2.93 2.09 -2.38
N VAL A 76 -2.81 2.83 -3.48
CA VAL A 76 -3.80 2.88 -4.56
C VAL A 76 -3.10 2.38 -5.83
N PRO A 77 -3.07 1.06 -6.10
CA PRO A 77 -2.43 0.52 -7.28
C PRO A 77 -3.37 0.62 -8.50
N GLY A 78 -2.85 1.04 -9.64
CA GLY A 78 -3.52 0.99 -10.94
C GLY A 78 -3.46 -0.41 -11.55
N ARG A 79 -2.25 -0.83 -11.95
CA ARG A 79 -1.89 -2.23 -12.26
C ARG A 79 -0.77 -2.67 -11.33
N ASN A 80 -0.81 -3.92 -10.88
CA ASN A 80 0.32 -4.49 -10.15
C ASN A 80 1.28 -5.23 -11.09
N LEU A 81 2.54 -4.81 -11.11
CA LEU A 81 3.64 -5.40 -11.89
C LEU A 81 4.80 -5.84 -11.00
N THR A 82 4.58 -5.97 -9.69
CA THR A 82 5.60 -6.49 -8.76
C THR A 82 5.88 -7.96 -9.02
N THR A 83 7.12 -8.39 -8.83
CA THR A 83 7.52 -9.79 -9.06
C THR A 83 6.82 -10.75 -8.09
N ASP A 84 6.71 -10.38 -6.81
CA ASP A 84 6.03 -11.17 -5.78
C ASP A 84 5.11 -10.27 -4.93
N PRO A 85 3.81 -10.18 -5.27
CA PRO A 85 2.85 -9.36 -4.52
C PRO A 85 2.68 -9.78 -3.05
N ALA A 86 2.84 -11.07 -2.73
CA ALA A 86 2.74 -11.55 -1.35
C ALA A 86 3.94 -11.08 -0.52
N GLU A 87 5.16 -11.24 -1.06
CA GLU A 87 6.38 -10.78 -0.40
C GLU A 87 6.35 -9.26 -0.16
N VAL A 88 5.89 -8.48 -1.16
CA VAL A 88 5.70 -7.03 -1.03
C VAL A 88 4.79 -6.70 0.14
N LEU A 89 3.62 -7.34 0.23
CA LEU A 89 2.66 -7.09 1.30
C LEU A 89 3.20 -7.50 2.69
N LEU A 90 3.98 -8.57 2.77
CA LEU A 90 4.65 -8.99 4.01
C LEU A 90 5.74 -8.00 4.45
N LYS A 91 6.55 -7.47 3.52
CA LYS A 91 7.55 -6.43 3.81
C LYS A 91 6.88 -5.16 4.33
N LEU A 92 5.79 -4.74 3.68
CA LEU A 92 5.01 -3.58 4.10
C LEU A 92 4.42 -3.80 5.50
N SER A 93 3.78 -4.94 5.75
CA SER A 93 3.13 -5.24 7.04
C SER A 93 4.11 -5.38 8.21
N ALA A 94 5.39 -5.66 7.93
CA ALA A 94 6.46 -5.63 8.93
C ALA A 94 6.86 -4.19 9.32
N SER A 95 6.63 -3.22 8.43
CA SER A 95 7.14 -1.85 8.56
C SER A 95 6.11 -0.88 9.15
N ILE A 96 4.81 -1.11 8.93
CA ILE A 96 3.70 -0.21 9.32
C ILE A 96 2.75 -0.85 10.34
N ARG A 97 1.90 -0.03 10.96
CA ARG A 97 0.82 -0.49 11.87
C ARG A 97 -0.53 -0.61 11.18
N SER A 98 -0.77 0.16 10.14
CA SER A 98 -2.04 0.14 9.40
C SER A 98 -1.80 0.15 7.91
N LEU A 99 -2.41 -0.79 7.19
CA LEU A 99 -2.40 -0.84 5.73
C LEU A 99 -3.82 -0.67 5.20
N CYS A 100 -3.99 0.24 4.24
CA CYS A 100 -5.19 0.37 3.44
C CYS A 100 -4.84 0.14 1.97
N ILE A 101 -5.56 -0.77 1.33
CA ILE A 101 -5.42 -1.07 -0.10
C ILE A 101 -6.71 -0.61 -0.77
N CYS A 102 -6.60 0.38 -1.65
CA CYS A 102 -7.72 0.89 -2.42
C CYS A 102 -7.53 0.51 -3.89
N GLN A 103 -8.14 -0.59 -4.34
CA GLN A 103 -8.12 -0.94 -5.76
C GLN A 103 -9.24 -0.19 -6.47
N GLN A 104 -8.89 0.72 -7.38
CA GLN A 104 -9.89 1.35 -8.25
C GLN A 104 -10.25 0.38 -9.38
N GLN A 105 -11.55 0.23 -9.67
CA GLN A 105 -11.96 -0.36 -10.93
C GLN A 105 -11.41 0.51 -12.07
N SER A 106 -10.50 -0.04 -12.88
CA SER A 106 -10.13 0.59 -14.15
C SER A 106 -11.43 0.83 -14.93
N LEU A 107 -11.69 2.10 -15.23
CA LEU A 107 -12.78 2.54 -16.11
C LEU A 107 -12.52 2.18 -17.57
N SER A 108 -11.55 1.31 -17.87
CA SER A 108 -11.36 0.76 -19.20
C SER A 108 -12.63 0.00 -19.58
N ASN A 109 -13.45 0.63 -20.41
CA ASN A 109 -14.71 0.12 -20.99
C ASN A 109 -14.56 -1.17 -21.81
N ASN A 110 -13.40 -1.82 -21.77
CA ASN A 110 -13.21 -3.14 -22.35
C ASN A 110 -13.66 -4.18 -21.35
N ILE A 111 -14.68 -4.91 -21.78
CA ILE A 111 -15.46 -5.93 -21.10
C ILE A 111 -14.60 -7.19 -20.84
N ASP A 112 -13.40 -7.02 -20.29
CA ASP A 112 -12.68 -8.14 -19.72
C ASP A 112 -13.26 -8.35 -18.33
N ASN A 113 -14.24 -9.26 -18.28
CA ASN A 113 -14.90 -9.80 -17.09
C ASN A 113 -13.92 -10.53 -16.14
N ASP A 114 -12.63 -10.21 -16.18
CA ASP A 114 -11.65 -10.85 -15.31
C ASP A 114 -11.79 -10.24 -13.90
N PRO A 115 -12.26 -11.01 -12.91
CA PRO A 115 -12.26 -10.56 -11.53
C PRO A 115 -10.87 -10.14 -11.12
N ARG A 116 -10.63 -8.83 -10.99
CA ARG A 116 -9.39 -8.34 -10.39
C ARG A 116 -9.31 -8.82 -8.95
N SER A 117 -8.49 -9.84 -8.78
CA SER A 117 -8.04 -10.34 -7.49
C SER A 117 -7.25 -9.26 -6.75
N LEU A 118 -7.03 -9.46 -5.44
CA LEU A 118 -6.20 -8.56 -4.65
C LEU A 118 -4.82 -8.44 -5.32
N PHE A 119 -4.36 -7.22 -5.58
CA PHE A 119 -3.07 -6.95 -6.22
C PHE A 119 -2.89 -7.63 -7.60
N ASP A 120 -3.98 -7.85 -8.36
CA ASP A 120 -3.98 -8.55 -9.66
C ASP A 120 -3.34 -9.95 -9.60
N ALA A 121 -3.33 -10.59 -8.43
CA ALA A 121 -2.67 -11.87 -8.18
C ALA A 121 -3.66 -12.97 -7.75
N ALA A 122 -4.29 -13.60 -8.75
CA ALA A 122 -5.39 -14.56 -8.54
C ALA A 122 -4.94 -15.91 -7.95
N HIS A 123 -3.66 -16.24 -8.08
CA HIS A 123 -3.09 -17.53 -7.66
C HIS A 123 -2.61 -17.54 -6.20
N ILE A 124 -2.67 -16.40 -5.51
CA ILE A 124 -2.18 -16.26 -4.14
C ILE A 124 -3.24 -16.75 -3.14
N ASP A 125 -2.83 -17.61 -2.22
CA ASP A 125 -3.67 -18.01 -1.09
C ASP A 125 -3.65 -16.92 -0.01
N TRP A 126 -4.53 -15.93 -0.20
CA TRP A 126 -4.71 -14.83 0.75
C TRP A 126 -5.11 -15.28 2.15
N ALA A 127 -5.65 -16.49 2.33
CA ALA A 127 -5.96 -17.02 3.65
C ALA A 127 -4.72 -17.40 4.47
N LEU A 128 -3.58 -17.65 3.81
CA LEU A 128 -2.28 -17.84 4.44
C LEU A 128 -1.55 -16.51 4.63
N ILE A 129 -1.59 -15.65 3.60
CA ILE A 129 -0.82 -14.40 3.60
C ILE A 129 -1.38 -13.37 4.60
N ILE A 130 -2.69 -13.15 4.66
CA ILE A 130 -3.27 -12.10 5.54
C ILE A 130 -2.98 -12.37 7.03
N PRO A 131 -3.15 -13.59 7.56
CA PRO A 131 -2.77 -13.88 8.95
C PRO A 131 -1.28 -13.69 9.19
N GLU A 132 -0.43 -14.07 8.23
CA GLU A 132 1.00 -13.83 8.34
C GLU A 132 1.30 -12.33 8.38
N MET A 133 0.71 -11.52 7.51
CA MET A 133 0.85 -10.06 7.52
C MET A 133 0.48 -9.48 8.89
N MET A 134 -0.64 -9.93 9.45
CA MET A 134 -1.16 -9.51 10.75
C MET A 134 -0.34 -10.04 11.93
N SER A 135 0.43 -11.12 11.76
CA SER A 135 1.34 -11.63 12.80
C SER A 135 2.57 -10.74 13.01
N LYS A 136 2.88 -9.85 12.05
CA LYS A 136 4.01 -8.91 12.13
C LYS A 136 3.64 -7.64 12.93
N LYS A 137 4.13 -6.47 12.51
CA LYS A 137 3.91 -5.16 13.17
C LYS A 137 2.50 -4.60 12.93
N MET A 138 1.85 -5.00 11.85
CA MET A 138 0.54 -4.50 11.45
C MET A 138 -0.57 -4.90 12.44
N ASP A 139 -1.46 -3.96 12.73
CA ASP A 139 -2.64 -4.12 13.60
C ASP A 139 -3.96 -3.97 12.82
N LYS A 140 -3.93 -3.29 11.65
CA LYS A 140 -5.11 -2.97 10.85
C LYS A 140 -4.86 -3.23 9.36
N LEU A 141 -5.82 -3.89 8.71
CA LEU A 141 -5.87 -4.06 7.27
C LEU A 141 -7.24 -3.58 6.77
N PHE A 142 -7.24 -2.65 5.82
CA PHE A 142 -8.44 -2.18 5.14
C PHE A 142 -8.36 -2.53 3.66
N LEU A 143 -9.38 -3.20 3.14
CA LEU A 143 -9.52 -3.51 1.72
C LEU A 143 -10.70 -2.70 1.18
N ARG A 144 -10.42 -1.63 0.42
CA ARG A 144 -11.44 -0.71 -0.13
C ARG A 144 -11.62 -0.93 -1.61
N HIS A 145 -12.88 -0.90 -2.05
CA HIS A 145 -13.28 -1.09 -3.45
C HIS A 145 -12.77 -2.40 -4.08
N CYS A 146 -12.36 -3.37 -3.26
CA CYS A 146 -11.97 -4.71 -3.67
C CYS A 146 -13.20 -5.64 -3.83
N SER A 147 -14.41 -5.10 -3.73
CA SER A 147 -15.64 -5.88 -3.49
C SER A 147 -16.29 -6.48 -4.73
N ASN A 148 -15.92 -6.05 -5.94
CA ASN A 148 -16.80 -6.35 -7.06
C ASN A 148 -16.62 -7.74 -7.67
N HIS A 149 -15.44 -8.36 -7.68
CA HIS A 149 -15.35 -9.76 -8.11
C HIS A 149 -14.11 -10.48 -7.55
N GLY A 150 -14.29 -11.48 -6.68
CA GLY A 150 -13.29 -12.55 -6.48
C GLY A 150 -12.05 -12.26 -5.61
N THR A 151 -11.88 -11.08 -5.02
CA THR A 151 -10.70 -10.73 -4.18
C THR A 151 -10.40 -11.76 -3.09
N LEU A 152 -11.43 -12.30 -2.46
CA LEU A 152 -11.33 -13.45 -1.57
C LEU A 152 -12.37 -14.48 -2.00
N THR A 153 -11.93 -15.70 -2.29
CA THR A 153 -12.86 -16.83 -2.49
C THR A 153 -13.60 -17.11 -1.18
N LEU A 154 -14.78 -17.74 -1.27
CA LEU A 154 -15.54 -18.16 -0.07
C LEU A 154 -14.70 -19.09 0.83
N SER A 155 -13.88 -19.95 0.22
CA SER A 155 -12.92 -20.80 0.93
C SER A 155 -11.92 -19.97 1.73
N ASN A 156 -11.29 -18.97 1.10
CA ASN A 156 -10.31 -18.11 1.77
C ASN A 156 -10.96 -17.33 2.91
N ALA A 157 -12.18 -16.82 2.71
CA ALA A 157 -12.94 -16.14 3.76
C ALA A 157 -13.22 -17.06 4.97
N HIS A 158 -13.59 -18.32 4.73
CA HIS A 158 -13.77 -19.30 5.80
C HIS A 158 -12.47 -19.64 6.54
N ALA A 159 -11.36 -19.78 5.80
CA ALA A 159 -10.05 -20.05 6.38
C ALA A 159 -9.57 -18.87 7.24
N LEU A 160 -9.71 -17.64 6.75
CA LEU A 160 -9.42 -16.41 7.50
C LEU A 160 -10.25 -16.31 8.78
N ARG A 161 -11.56 -16.58 8.69
CA ARG A 161 -12.45 -16.57 9.85
C ARG A 161 -11.98 -17.53 10.95
N LYS A 162 -11.34 -18.65 10.60
CA LYS A 162 -10.80 -19.62 11.55
C LYS A 162 -9.43 -19.21 12.10
N SER A 163 -8.55 -18.65 11.28
CA SER A 163 -7.16 -18.35 11.67
C SER A 163 -6.99 -17.05 12.45
N LEU A 164 -7.77 -16.02 12.12
CA LEU A 164 -7.59 -14.68 12.70
C LEU A 164 -7.82 -14.60 14.22
N PRO A 165 -8.79 -15.32 14.82
CA PRO A 165 -8.95 -15.32 16.28
C PRO A 165 -7.71 -15.82 17.03
N ALA A 166 -6.85 -16.64 16.40
CA ALA A 166 -5.64 -17.17 17.02
C ALA A 166 -4.50 -16.14 17.13
N LEU A 167 -4.59 -15.00 16.43
CA LEU A 167 -3.52 -13.99 16.40
C LEU A 167 -3.40 -13.14 17.68
N ASN A 168 -4.32 -13.32 18.65
CA ASN A 168 -4.40 -12.52 19.88
C ASN A 168 -4.35 -10.99 19.64
N LYS A 169 -4.86 -10.56 18.48
CA LYS A 169 -4.95 -9.15 18.07
C LYS A 169 -6.41 -8.79 17.82
N LYS A 170 -6.77 -7.53 18.11
CA LYS A 170 -8.08 -7.00 17.75
C LYS A 170 -8.13 -6.75 16.24
N VAL A 171 -8.51 -7.76 15.48
CA VAL A 171 -8.74 -7.65 14.04
C VAL A 171 -10.16 -7.14 13.79
N TRP A 172 -10.30 -6.12 12.93
CA TRP A 172 -11.59 -5.54 12.58
C TRP A 172 -11.84 -5.73 11.09
N PHE A 173 -13.03 -6.25 10.76
CA PHE A 173 -13.54 -6.26 9.39
C PHE A 173 -14.67 -5.25 9.30
N ALA A 174 -14.58 -4.34 8.34
CA ALA A 174 -15.64 -3.41 8.00
C ALA A 174 -15.95 -3.56 6.51
N THR A 175 -17.24 -3.66 6.19
CA THR A 175 -17.76 -3.52 4.83
C THR A 175 -18.20 -2.07 4.67
N GLU A 176 -17.59 -1.34 3.74
CA GLU A 176 -18.10 -0.04 3.26
C GLU A 176 -19.04 -0.26 2.07
#